data_AF-A0A2S3XGD8-F1
#
_entry.id   AF-A0A2S3XGD8-F1
#
_cell.length_a   1.000
_cell.length_b   1.000
_cell.length_c   1.000
_cell.angle_alpha   90.00
_cell.angle_beta   90.00
_cell.angle_gamma   90.00
#
_symmetry.space_group_name_H-M   'P 1'
#
loop_
_entity.id
_entity.type
_entity.pdbx_description
1 polymer ?
#
loop_
_entity_poly.entity_id
_entity_poly.type
_entity_poly.pdbx_seq_one_letter_code
_entity_poly.pdbx_strand_id
1 'polypeptide(L)'
;MANIGTTYEIDLENEVVRLYEVEGLSIDKLKVSTGMRERRIRELVKGRVRASSKAPSKATRKPSTPFAKSVEAVYALAIRPQGVRDYEVRNALHAAYGSTWNTRKGDYESNYDKDKIYRVKKRVREIAEERGEQTLFVMDWVNLQAATESREFLEALATNITDLLYEGVNDYMIAHAATPVAVHDGDDVANSKQYRAAFDHVAKLVIKSGKEPVEMLLKRTKEHTDHIDGTSDMPAPTIVEFRDQEPYYPEPIRHDSWLDAISSDLVLSIPVKPAPAWTVPY
;
A
#
# COMPACT_ATOMS: atom_id res chain seq x y z
N MET A 1 11.31 -80.91 -26.82
CA MET A 1 9.97 -80.40 -26.49
C MET A 1 10.18 -79.12 -25.70
N ALA A 2 9.88 -77.97 -26.32
CA ALA A 2 10.16 -76.67 -25.73
C ALA A 2 9.21 -76.39 -24.55
N ASN A 3 9.79 -75.83 -23.49
CA ASN A 3 9.14 -75.40 -22.25
C ASN A 3 8.22 -74.19 -22.54
N ILE A 4 7.01 -74.45 -23.06
CA ILE A 4 6.03 -73.41 -23.42
C ILE A 4 5.30 -72.88 -22.16
N GLY A 5 5.35 -73.61 -21.03
CA GLY A 5 4.68 -73.23 -19.78
C GLY A 5 5.43 -72.22 -18.90
N THR A 6 6.76 -72.13 -19.00
CA THR A 6 7.57 -71.30 -18.07
C THR A 6 7.69 -69.84 -18.50
N THR A 7 7.60 -69.53 -19.80
CA THR A 7 7.77 -68.16 -20.29
C THR A 7 6.57 -67.27 -19.95
N TYR A 8 5.35 -67.83 -20.06
CA TYR A 8 4.11 -67.10 -19.78
C TYR A 8 3.96 -66.71 -18.31
N GLU A 9 4.49 -67.53 -17.40
CA GLU A 9 4.43 -67.29 -15.96
C GLU A 9 5.42 -66.19 -15.53
N ILE A 10 6.61 -66.14 -16.15
CA ILE A 10 7.64 -65.11 -15.87
C ILE A 10 7.18 -63.73 -16.37
N ASP A 11 6.53 -63.64 -17.53
CA ASP A 11 6.03 -62.37 -18.07
C ASP A 11 4.92 -61.77 -17.20
N LEU A 12 4.04 -62.63 -16.65
CA LEU A 12 2.98 -62.23 -15.72
C LEU A 12 3.53 -61.75 -14.37
N GLU A 13 4.57 -62.41 -13.85
CA GLU A 13 5.24 -61.99 -12.61
C GLU A 13 5.95 -60.65 -12.77
N ASN A 14 6.60 -60.42 -13.91
CA ASN A 14 7.23 -59.14 -14.24
C ASN A 14 6.20 -58.01 -14.37
N GLU A 15 5.03 -58.30 -14.93
CA GLU A 15 3.96 -57.31 -15.04
C GLU A 15 3.37 -56.95 -13.67
N VAL A 16 3.18 -57.92 -12.74
CA VAL A 16 2.77 -57.62 -11.36
C VAL A 16 3.74 -56.67 -10.66
N VAL A 17 5.05 -56.92 -10.82
CA VAL A 17 6.11 -56.07 -10.23
C VAL A 17 6.05 -54.67 -10.82
N ARG A 18 5.94 -54.55 -12.14
CA ARG A 18 5.83 -53.26 -12.85
C ARG A 18 4.60 -52.47 -12.40
N LEU A 19 3.44 -53.11 -12.32
CA LEU A 19 2.18 -52.48 -11.88
C LEU A 19 2.25 -52.03 -10.40
N TYR A 20 3.03 -52.71 -9.57
CA TYR A 20 3.22 -52.34 -8.17
C TYR A 20 4.25 -51.20 -7.97
N GLU A 21 5.38 -51.25 -8.67
CA GLU A 21 6.50 -50.30 -8.53
C GLU A 21 6.35 -49.03 -9.36
N VAL A 22 5.68 -49.09 -10.52
CA VAL A 22 5.53 -47.95 -11.44
C VAL A 22 4.16 -47.30 -11.28
N GLU A 23 3.09 -48.09 -11.30
CA GLU A 23 1.72 -47.57 -11.26
C GLU A 23 1.14 -47.46 -9.85
N GLY A 24 1.79 -48.09 -8.86
CA GLY A 24 1.40 -47.96 -7.46
C GLY A 24 0.06 -48.63 -7.14
N LEU A 25 -0.33 -49.67 -7.87
CA LEU A 25 -1.58 -50.39 -7.65
C LEU A 25 -1.57 -51.12 -6.30
N SER A 26 -2.74 -51.19 -5.64
CA SER A 26 -2.91 -51.99 -4.42
C SER A 26 -3.01 -53.47 -4.76
N ILE A 27 -2.71 -54.33 -3.79
CA ILE A 27 -2.75 -55.79 -3.94
C ILE A 27 -4.13 -56.27 -4.44
N ASP A 28 -5.22 -55.64 -3.98
CA ASP A 28 -6.58 -55.95 -4.43
C ASP A 28 -6.79 -55.64 -5.92
N LYS A 29 -6.22 -54.52 -6.40
CA LYS A 29 -6.30 -54.15 -7.82
C LYS A 29 -5.41 -55.04 -8.69
N LEU A 30 -4.25 -55.44 -8.19
CA LEU A 30 -3.36 -56.40 -8.86
C LEU A 30 -4.01 -57.77 -9.02
N LYS A 31 -4.78 -58.22 -8.01
CA LYS A 31 -5.54 -59.47 -8.07
C LYS A 31 -6.60 -59.44 -9.17
N VAL A 32 -7.27 -58.31 -9.34
CA VAL A 32 -8.27 -58.12 -10.41
C VAL A 32 -7.61 -58.01 -11.78
N SER A 33 -6.48 -57.30 -11.90
CA SER A 33 -5.83 -57.08 -13.20
C SER A 33 -5.05 -58.29 -13.71
N THR A 34 -4.43 -59.06 -12.82
CA THR A 34 -3.55 -60.18 -13.19
C THR A 34 -4.16 -61.56 -12.95
N GLY A 35 -5.30 -61.63 -12.23
CA GLY A 35 -5.95 -62.90 -11.89
C GLY A 35 -5.14 -63.81 -10.96
N MET A 36 -3.99 -63.35 -10.46
CA MET A 36 -3.10 -64.16 -9.63
C MET A 36 -3.63 -64.34 -8.21
N ARG A 37 -3.28 -65.47 -7.59
CA ARG A 37 -3.59 -65.72 -6.18
C ARG A 37 -2.86 -64.70 -5.30
N GLU A 38 -3.59 -64.12 -4.36
CA GLU A 38 -3.12 -63.04 -3.49
C GLU A 38 -1.84 -63.39 -2.71
N ARG A 39 -1.69 -64.65 -2.29
CA ARG A 39 -0.47 -65.14 -1.64
C ARG A 39 0.77 -64.99 -2.53
N ARG A 40 0.65 -65.27 -3.83
CA ARG A 40 1.74 -65.15 -4.80
C ARG A 40 2.09 -63.69 -5.07
N ILE A 41 1.09 -62.82 -5.18
CA ILE A 41 1.29 -61.36 -5.31
C ILE A 41 2.06 -60.82 -4.09
N ARG A 42 1.68 -61.21 -2.87
CA ARG A 42 2.39 -60.80 -1.65
C ARG A 42 3.84 -61.28 -1.61
N GLU A 43 4.13 -62.48 -2.14
CA GLU A 43 5.51 -62.98 -2.26
C GLU A 43 6.34 -62.15 -3.25
N LEU A 44 5.77 -61.83 -4.42
CA LEU A 44 6.45 -61.05 -5.47
C LEU A 44 6.71 -59.59 -5.05
N VAL A 45 5.81 -59.04 -4.25
CA VAL A 45 5.83 -57.66 -3.76
C VAL A 45 6.61 -57.51 -2.44
N LYS A 46 6.95 -58.61 -1.76
CA LYS A 46 7.61 -58.59 -0.46
C LYS A 46 8.97 -57.87 -0.54
N GLY A 47 9.12 -56.79 0.22
CA GLY A 47 10.36 -55.99 0.24
C GLY A 47 10.45 -54.92 -0.86
N ARG A 48 9.44 -54.80 -1.73
CA ARG A 48 9.39 -53.76 -2.77
C ARG A 48 8.62 -52.52 -2.29
N VAL A 49 9.09 -51.35 -2.68
CA VAL A 49 8.44 -50.08 -2.34
C VAL A 49 7.35 -49.81 -3.37
N ARG A 50 6.11 -49.71 -2.91
CA ARG A 50 4.98 -49.33 -3.76
C ARG A 50 5.23 -47.94 -4.34
N ALA A 51 5.02 -47.76 -5.65
CA ALA A 51 4.92 -46.42 -6.22
C ALA A 51 3.85 -45.66 -5.43
N SER A 52 4.29 -44.63 -4.72
CA SER A 52 3.38 -43.74 -4.03
C SER A 52 2.42 -43.15 -5.06
N SER A 53 1.13 -43.50 -5.01
CA SER A 53 0.09 -42.82 -5.80
C SER A 53 0.00 -41.32 -5.45
N LYS A 54 0.71 -40.88 -4.41
CA LYS A 54 1.17 -39.50 -4.27
C LYS A 54 2.45 -39.35 -5.10
N ALA A 55 2.32 -39.33 -6.42
CA ALA A 55 3.11 -38.34 -7.14
C ALA A 55 2.81 -37.01 -6.44
N PRO A 56 3.81 -36.18 -6.09
CA PRO A 56 3.51 -34.82 -5.71
C PRO A 56 2.88 -34.20 -6.95
N SER A 57 1.55 -34.25 -7.05
CA SER A 57 0.83 -33.45 -8.01
C SER A 57 1.38 -32.06 -7.79
N LYS A 58 1.97 -31.46 -8.82
CA LYS A 58 2.09 -30.01 -8.95
C LYS A 58 0.67 -29.44 -9.06
N ALA A 59 -0.21 -29.77 -8.11
CA ALA A 59 -1.32 -28.93 -7.75
C ALA A 59 -0.65 -27.70 -7.18
N THR A 60 -0.63 -26.65 -7.99
CA THR A 60 -0.26 -25.28 -7.61
C THR A 60 -0.92 -25.03 -6.26
N ARG A 61 -0.17 -25.22 -5.17
CA ARG A 61 -0.71 -25.08 -3.82
C ARG A 61 -1.12 -23.63 -3.74
N LYS A 62 -2.42 -23.35 -3.75
CA LYS A 62 -2.93 -22.00 -3.55
C LYS A 62 -2.22 -21.45 -2.31
N PRO A 63 -1.62 -20.27 -2.39
CA PRO A 63 -0.87 -19.70 -1.29
C PRO A 63 -1.75 -19.65 -0.03
N SER A 64 -1.33 -20.39 0.99
CA SER A 64 -2.12 -20.57 2.21
C SER A 64 -2.08 -19.35 3.12
N THR A 65 -1.04 -18.50 3.01
CA THR A 65 -0.84 -17.34 3.88
C THR A 65 -1.13 -16.02 3.15
N PRO A 66 -1.62 -14.98 3.84
CA PRO A 66 -1.78 -13.63 3.27
C PRO A 66 -0.50 -13.11 2.61
N PHE A 67 0.66 -13.40 3.23
CA PHE A 67 1.96 -13.07 2.69
C PHE A 67 2.20 -13.76 1.33
N ALA A 68 2.02 -15.07 1.26
CA ALA A 68 2.22 -15.81 0.01
C ALA A 68 1.23 -15.37 -1.09
N LYS A 69 -0.03 -15.06 -0.73
CA LYS A 69 -1.04 -14.52 -1.64
C LYS A 69 -0.59 -13.18 -2.24
N SER A 70 -0.10 -12.29 -1.38
CA SER A 70 0.39 -10.97 -1.79
C SER A 70 1.61 -11.09 -2.69
N VAL A 71 2.56 -11.97 -2.35
CA VAL A 71 3.77 -12.21 -3.16
C VAL A 71 3.41 -12.74 -4.54
N GLU A 72 2.52 -13.73 -4.64
CA GLU A 72 2.10 -14.28 -5.94
C GLU A 72 1.39 -13.22 -6.79
N ALA A 73 0.45 -12.47 -6.20
CA ALA A 73 -0.28 -11.41 -6.89
C ALA A 73 0.67 -10.29 -7.38
N VAL A 74 1.53 -9.78 -6.49
CA VAL A 74 2.48 -8.69 -6.83
C VAL A 74 3.51 -9.16 -7.85
N TYR A 75 4.02 -10.40 -7.73
CA TYR A 75 4.97 -10.96 -8.69
C TYR A 75 4.37 -11.00 -10.11
N ALA A 76 3.12 -11.46 -10.26
CA ALA A 76 2.44 -11.50 -11.56
C ALA A 76 2.22 -10.11 -12.19
N LEU A 77 2.19 -9.05 -11.38
CA LEU A 77 2.15 -7.65 -11.85
C LEU A 77 3.55 -7.14 -12.19
N ALA A 78 4.52 -7.42 -11.32
CA ALA A 78 5.86 -6.83 -11.38
C ALA A 78 6.69 -7.29 -12.58
N ILE A 79 6.41 -8.48 -13.14
CA ILE A 79 7.10 -9.03 -14.32
C ILE A 79 6.57 -8.46 -15.65
N ARG A 80 5.47 -7.70 -15.62
CA ARG A 80 4.88 -7.12 -16.83
C ARG A 80 5.80 -6.04 -17.40
N PRO A 81 5.71 -5.72 -18.70
CA PRO A 81 6.47 -4.61 -19.28
C PRO A 81 6.20 -3.26 -18.60
N GLN A 82 4.99 -3.04 -18.08
CA GLN A 82 4.65 -1.81 -17.34
C GLN A 82 5.15 -1.81 -15.88
N GLY A 83 5.58 -2.97 -15.37
CA GLY A 83 5.83 -3.17 -13.96
C GLY A 83 4.56 -3.13 -13.10
N VAL A 84 4.78 -2.95 -11.80
CA VAL A 84 3.72 -2.78 -10.80
C VAL A 84 3.80 -1.40 -10.15
N ARG A 85 2.67 -0.71 -10.07
CA ARG A 85 2.52 0.58 -9.40
C ARG A 85 2.33 0.41 -7.90
N ASP A 86 2.61 1.45 -7.12
CA ASP A 86 2.51 1.38 -5.67
C ASP A 86 1.05 1.22 -5.21
N TYR A 87 0.07 1.83 -5.90
CA TYR A 87 -1.35 1.59 -5.63
C TYR A 87 -1.76 0.13 -5.92
N GLU A 88 -1.19 -0.51 -6.94
CA GLU A 88 -1.48 -1.91 -7.27
C GLU A 88 -0.91 -2.87 -6.23
N VAL A 89 0.30 -2.59 -5.73
CA VAL A 89 0.87 -3.32 -4.60
C VAL A 89 -0.05 -3.20 -3.39
N ARG A 90 -0.48 -1.99 -3.04
CA ARG A 90 -1.40 -1.77 -1.92
C ARG A 90 -2.72 -2.51 -2.11
N ASN A 91 -3.29 -2.51 -3.31
CA ASN A 91 -4.51 -3.26 -3.63
C ASN A 91 -4.32 -4.77 -3.44
N ALA A 92 -3.20 -5.34 -3.87
CA ALA A 92 -2.89 -6.75 -3.68
C ALA A 92 -2.77 -7.11 -2.18
N LEU A 93 -2.11 -6.25 -1.39
CA LEU A 93 -2.03 -6.45 0.06
C LEU A 93 -3.40 -6.27 0.74
N HIS A 94 -4.20 -5.29 0.32
CA HIS A 94 -5.57 -5.12 0.82
C HIS A 94 -6.43 -6.36 0.56
N ALA A 95 -6.36 -6.93 -0.64
CA ALA A 95 -7.09 -8.15 -0.96
C ALA A 95 -6.64 -9.36 -0.12
N ALA A 96 -5.36 -9.40 0.30
CA ALA A 96 -4.81 -10.53 1.05
C ALA A 96 -4.94 -10.40 2.57
N TYR A 97 -4.71 -9.21 3.12
CA TYR A 97 -4.71 -8.93 4.57
C TYR A 97 -6.03 -8.32 5.06
N GLY A 98 -6.82 -7.72 4.16
CA GLY A 98 -8.04 -7.00 4.49
C GLY A 98 -7.80 -5.63 5.13
N SER A 99 -8.88 -5.04 5.61
CA SER A 99 -8.90 -3.81 6.41
C SER A 99 -9.76 -4.01 7.66
N THR A 100 -9.52 -3.19 8.68
CA THR A 100 -10.32 -3.12 9.90
C THR A 100 -10.81 -1.70 10.10
N TRP A 101 -12.03 -1.54 10.60
CA TRP A 101 -12.57 -0.23 10.92
C TRP A 101 -11.87 0.35 12.15
N ASN A 102 -11.27 1.54 12.02
CA ASN A 102 -10.71 2.26 13.14
C ASN A 102 -11.75 3.24 13.70
N THR A 103 -12.31 2.91 14.86
CA THR A 103 -13.33 3.72 15.52
C THR A 103 -12.84 5.09 15.99
N ARG A 104 -11.54 5.33 16.08
CA ARG A 104 -10.98 6.63 16.50
C ARG A 104 -10.81 7.60 15.34
N LYS A 105 -10.63 7.08 14.13
CA LYS A 105 -10.40 7.86 12.92
C LYS A 105 -11.63 7.92 12.01
N GLY A 106 -12.54 6.96 12.15
CA GLY A 106 -13.70 6.84 11.28
C GLY A 106 -13.34 6.41 9.87
N ASP A 107 -12.25 5.64 9.73
CA ASP A 107 -11.77 5.12 8.46
C ASP A 107 -11.39 3.64 8.55
N TYR A 108 -11.31 2.99 7.38
CA TYR A 108 -10.78 1.64 7.28
C TYR A 108 -9.25 1.68 7.26
N GLU A 109 -8.62 1.11 8.27
CA GLU A 109 -7.17 0.92 8.31
C GLU A 109 -6.78 -0.39 7.67
N SER A 110 -5.74 -0.36 6.83
CA SER A 110 -5.16 -1.55 6.23
C SER A 110 -4.57 -2.46 7.30
N ASN A 111 -4.82 -3.77 7.25
CA ASN A 111 -4.21 -4.75 8.16
C ASN A 111 -2.73 -5.06 7.84
N TYR A 112 -2.08 -4.16 7.10
CA TYR A 112 -0.68 -4.24 6.73
C TYR A 112 0.02 -2.91 6.97
N ASP A 113 1.32 -2.99 7.19
CA ASP A 113 2.21 -1.88 7.50
C ASP A 113 3.27 -1.73 6.40
N LYS A 114 4.13 -0.71 6.53
CA LYS A 114 5.23 -0.47 5.60
C LYS A 114 6.23 -1.64 5.56
N ASP A 115 6.42 -2.36 6.68
CA ASP A 115 7.33 -3.51 6.74
C ASP A 115 6.82 -4.67 5.88
N LYS A 116 5.52 -4.98 5.95
CA LYS A 116 4.89 -6.00 5.10
C LYS A 116 5.03 -5.66 3.62
N ILE A 117 4.84 -4.39 3.22
CA ILE A 117 5.08 -3.95 1.83
C ILE A 117 6.54 -4.23 1.44
N TYR A 118 7.49 -3.82 2.28
CA TYR A 118 8.92 -4.03 2.04
C TYR A 118 9.26 -5.52 1.88
N ARG A 119 8.79 -6.37 2.80
CA ARG A 119 9.02 -7.81 2.77
C ARG A 119 8.42 -8.49 1.54
N VAL A 120 7.24 -8.06 1.09
CA VAL A 120 6.62 -8.55 -0.14
C VAL A 120 7.47 -8.15 -1.35
N LYS A 121 7.82 -6.87 -1.50
CA LYS A 121 8.66 -6.39 -2.62
C LYS A 121 10.02 -7.11 -2.64
N LYS A 122 10.65 -7.31 -1.48
CA LYS A 122 11.91 -8.05 -1.36
C LYS A 122 11.76 -9.49 -1.84
N ARG A 123 10.76 -10.22 -1.35
CA ARG A 123 10.57 -11.63 -1.75
C ARG A 123 10.23 -11.78 -3.23
N VAL A 124 9.47 -10.84 -3.80
CA VAL A 124 9.17 -10.80 -5.23
C VAL A 124 10.44 -10.65 -6.07
N ARG A 125 11.38 -9.78 -5.65
CA ARG A 125 12.68 -9.64 -6.32
C ARG A 125 13.51 -10.91 -6.24
N GLU A 126 13.59 -11.53 -5.07
CA GLU A 126 14.29 -12.82 -4.89
C GLU A 126 13.74 -13.90 -5.83
N ILE A 127 12.40 -14.03 -5.91
CA ILE A 127 11.76 -15.01 -6.80
C ILE A 127 12.05 -14.72 -8.28
N ALA A 128 12.07 -13.44 -8.67
CA ALA A 128 12.37 -13.06 -10.04
C ALA A 128 13.83 -13.33 -10.40
N GLU A 129 14.76 -13.04 -9.48
CA GLU A 129 16.18 -13.37 -9.62
C GLU A 129 16.41 -14.88 -9.73
N GLU A 130 15.76 -15.68 -8.88
CA GLU A 130 15.76 -17.16 -8.95
C GLU A 130 15.27 -17.68 -10.32
N ARG A 131 14.42 -16.93 -11.02
CA ARG A 131 13.82 -17.29 -12.32
C ARG A 131 14.48 -16.61 -13.52
N GLY A 132 15.48 -15.76 -13.30
CA GLY A 132 16.13 -14.97 -14.37
C GLY A 132 15.21 -13.91 -14.99
N GLU A 133 14.18 -13.48 -14.28
CA GLU A 133 13.24 -12.45 -14.72
C GLU A 133 13.53 -11.10 -14.07
N GLN A 134 13.18 -10.02 -14.76
CA GLN A 134 13.30 -8.67 -14.21
C GLN A 134 11.96 -8.22 -13.64
N THR A 135 11.98 -7.72 -12.40
CA THR A 135 10.81 -7.08 -11.79
C THR A 135 10.94 -5.57 -11.81
N LEU A 136 9.84 -4.89 -12.17
CA LEU A 136 9.78 -3.45 -12.23
C LEU A 136 8.75 -2.93 -11.21
N PHE A 137 9.21 -2.10 -10.27
CA PHE A 137 8.37 -1.40 -9.30
C PHE A 137 8.42 0.09 -9.58
N VAL A 138 7.27 0.68 -9.89
CA VAL A 138 7.19 2.01 -10.49
C VAL A 138 6.40 2.93 -9.57
N MET A 139 6.91 4.13 -9.31
CA MET A 139 6.18 5.14 -8.54
C MET A 139 4.93 5.58 -9.28
N ASP A 140 3.85 5.90 -8.57
CA ASP A 140 2.54 6.16 -9.18
C ASP A 140 2.52 7.34 -10.17
N TRP A 141 3.37 8.34 -9.96
CA TRP A 141 3.43 9.56 -10.77
C TRP A 141 4.29 9.45 -12.04
N VAL A 142 5.13 8.41 -12.19
CA VAL A 142 6.10 8.32 -13.30
C VAL A 142 5.38 8.00 -14.62
N ASN A 143 5.72 8.70 -15.70
CA ASN A 143 5.28 8.30 -17.04
C ASN A 143 6.21 7.19 -17.58
N LEU A 144 5.68 6.00 -17.84
CA LEU A 144 6.48 4.85 -18.30
C LEU A 144 7.09 5.04 -19.70
N GLN A 145 6.45 5.83 -20.56
CA GLN A 145 6.96 6.10 -21.91
C GLN A 145 8.08 7.16 -21.91
N ALA A 146 8.15 7.97 -20.85
CA ALA A 146 9.05 9.11 -20.73
C ALA A 146 9.48 9.29 -19.27
N ALA A 147 10.07 8.25 -18.68
CA ALA A 147 10.33 8.20 -17.23
C ALA A 147 11.32 9.28 -16.78
N THR A 148 12.41 9.45 -17.52
CA THR A 148 13.43 10.47 -17.23
C THR A 148 12.87 11.87 -17.43
N GLU A 149 12.20 12.12 -18.56
CA GLU A 149 11.62 13.44 -18.88
C GLU A 149 10.54 13.85 -17.87
N SER A 150 9.67 12.91 -17.46
CA SER A 150 8.63 13.20 -16.46
C SER A 150 9.22 13.52 -15.08
N ARG A 151 10.32 12.87 -14.68
CA ARG A 151 11.06 13.22 -13.47
C ARG A 151 11.69 14.60 -13.59
N GLU A 152 12.42 14.86 -14.66
CA GLU A 152 13.12 16.14 -14.89
C GLU A 152 12.14 17.31 -14.97
N PHE A 153 10.97 17.09 -15.56
CA PHE A 153 9.90 18.08 -15.58
C PHE A 153 9.42 18.44 -14.17
N LEU A 154 9.19 17.45 -13.30
CA LEU A 154 8.78 17.70 -11.91
C LEU A 154 9.91 18.35 -11.09
N GLU A 155 11.16 17.97 -11.33
CA GLU A 155 12.33 18.61 -10.70
C GLU A 155 12.43 20.09 -11.11
N ALA A 156 12.28 20.40 -12.40
CA ALA A 156 12.27 21.78 -12.90
C ALA A 156 11.09 22.59 -12.35
N LEU A 157 9.89 21.99 -12.27
CA LEU A 157 8.73 22.62 -11.65
C LEU A 157 8.99 22.96 -10.18
N ALA A 158 9.58 22.03 -9.41
CA ALA A 158 9.92 22.25 -8.01
C ALA A 158 10.92 23.39 -7.84
N THR A 159 11.96 23.44 -8.69
CA THR A 159 12.93 24.55 -8.71
C THR A 159 12.25 25.87 -9.01
N ASN A 160 11.43 25.96 -10.06
CA ASN A 160 10.74 27.19 -10.43
C ASN A 160 9.83 27.73 -9.32
N ILE A 161 9.06 26.85 -8.66
CA ILE A 161 8.20 27.23 -7.53
C ILE A 161 9.05 27.75 -6.37
N THR A 162 10.17 27.09 -6.13
CA THR A 162 11.10 27.45 -5.05
C THR A 162 11.73 28.82 -5.33
N ASP A 163 12.21 29.06 -6.55
CA ASP A 163 12.81 30.33 -6.96
C ASP A 163 11.79 31.47 -6.87
N LEU A 164 10.56 31.28 -7.36
CA LEU A 164 9.48 32.27 -7.24
C LEU A 164 9.16 32.60 -5.77
N LEU A 165 9.21 31.61 -4.89
CA LEU A 165 9.01 31.82 -3.45
C LEU A 165 10.18 32.61 -2.84
N TYR A 166 11.41 32.28 -3.20
CA TYR A 166 12.61 33.01 -2.78
C TYR A 166 12.58 34.47 -3.25
N GLU A 167 12.28 34.70 -4.52
CA GLU A 167 12.16 36.04 -5.12
C GLU A 167 11.06 36.86 -4.43
N GLY A 168 9.85 36.31 -4.31
CA GLY A 168 8.73 37.01 -3.68
C GLY A 168 8.97 37.36 -2.21
N VAL A 169 9.62 36.47 -1.45
CA VAL A 169 10.00 36.76 -0.05
C VAL A 169 11.14 37.78 0.01
N ASN A 170 12.08 37.74 -0.94
CA ASN A 170 13.14 38.74 -1.02
C ASN A 170 12.57 40.14 -1.30
N ASP A 171 11.64 40.27 -2.25
CA ASP A 171 10.94 41.52 -2.54
C ASP A 171 10.16 42.04 -1.32
N TYR A 172 9.51 41.13 -0.58
CA TYR A 172 8.88 41.45 0.69
C TYR A 172 9.89 41.99 1.71
N MET A 173 11.05 41.36 1.85
CA MET A 173 12.08 41.83 2.79
C MET A 173 12.67 43.18 2.36
N ILE A 174 12.82 43.44 1.06
CA ILE A 174 13.26 44.76 0.57
C ILE A 174 12.25 45.84 0.97
N ALA A 175 10.95 45.56 0.86
CA ALA A 175 9.89 46.53 1.16
C ALA A 175 9.56 46.66 2.66
N HIS A 176 9.73 45.57 3.43
CA HIS A 176 9.16 45.42 4.77
C HIS A 176 10.12 44.85 5.82
N ALA A 177 11.44 44.83 5.57
CA ALA A 177 12.43 44.40 6.58
C ALA A 177 12.27 45.18 7.90
N ALA A 178 12.41 44.46 9.01
CA ALA A 178 12.33 45.02 10.36
C ALA A 178 13.37 46.13 10.58
N THR A 179 14.54 46.00 9.95
CA THR A 179 15.59 47.03 9.93
C THR A 179 16.11 47.24 8.50
N PRO A 180 15.87 48.41 7.88
CA PRO A 180 16.21 48.68 6.49
C PRO A 180 17.72 48.81 6.21
N VAL A 181 18.55 48.97 7.26
CA VAL A 181 20.01 48.93 7.21
C VAL A 181 20.47 48.18 8.46
N ALA A 182 21.28 47.13 8.31
CA ALA A 182 21.90 46.47 9.46
C ALA A 182 22.94 47.41 10.05
N VAL A 183 22.58 48.11 11.13
CA VAL A 183 23.48 49.02 11.85
C VAL A 183 24.17 48.29 12.99
N HIS A 184 23.58 47.17 13.45
CA HIS A 184 24.08 46.33 14.51
C HIS A 184 24.04 44.84 14.10
N ASP A 185 24.95 44.02 14.63
CA ASP A 185 25.02 42.56 14.37
C ASP A 185 23.69 41.82 14.70
N GLY A 186 22.82 42.39 15.54
CA GLY A 186 21.51 41.83 15.89
C GLY A 186 20.44 42.03 14.81
N ASP A 187 20.62 43.00 13.91
CA ASP A 187 19.67 43.34 12.84
C ASP A 187 19.63 42.24 11.76
N ASP A 188 20.77 41.64 11.46
CA ASP A 188 20.89 40.50 10.55
C ASP A 188 20.14 39.27 11.07
N VAL A 189 20.16 39.06 12.40
CA VAL A 189 19.46 37.95 13.04
C VAL A 189 17.95 38.18 13.02
N ALA A 190 17.50 39.41 13.28
CA ALA A 190 16.08 39.77 13.22
C ALA A 190 15.53 39.62 11.79
N ASN A 191 16.24 40.16 10.79
CA ASN A 191 15.85 40.05 9.39
C ASN A 191 15.87 38.59 8.90
N SER A 192 16.84 37.78 9.32
CA SER A 192 16.87 36.34 9.01
C SER A 192 15.67 35.58 9.59
N LYS A 193 15.26 35.92 10.82
CA LYS A 193 14.07 35.31 11.45
C LYS A 193 12.79 35.75 10.75
N GLN A 194 12.66 37.03 10.41
CA GLN A 194 11.52 37.55 9.66
C GLN A 194 11.43 36.91 8.27
N TYR A 195 12.55 36.79 7.56
CA TYR A 195 12.65 36.10 6.28
C TYR A 195 12.09 34.67 6.39
N ARG A 196 12.57 33.90 7.38
CA ARG A 196 12.12 32.53 7.58
C ARG A 196 10.64 32.45 7.92
N ALA A 197 10.15 33.34 8.79
CA ALA A 197 8.75 33.40 9.18
C ALA A 197 7.84 33.76 7.99
N ALA A 198 8.23 34.72 7.16
CA ALA A 198 7.52 35.11 5.94
C ALA A 198 7.48 33.95 4.93
N PHE A 199 8.61 33.30 4.69
CA PHE A 199 8.71 32.12 3.83
C PHE A 199 7.78 31.00 4.31
N ASP A 200 7.84 30.64 5.60
CA ASP A 200 6.99 29.59 6.17
C ASP A 200 5.50 29.98 6.14
N HIS A 201 5.17 31.27 6.28
CA HIS A 201 3.80 31.76 6.17
C HIS A 201 3.26 31.61 4.75
N VAL A 202 4.00 32.06 3.73
CA VAL A 202 3.60 31.92 2.32
C VAL A 202 3.52 30.44 1.91
N ALA A 203 4.50 29.62 2.32
CA ALA A 203 4.49 28.19 2.04
C ALA A 203 3.25 27.48 2.61
N LYS A 204 2.80 27.86 3.82
CA LYS A 204 1.54 27.34 4.41
C LYS A 204 0.31 27.70 3.59
N LEU A 205 0.26 28.91 3.02
CA LEU A 205 -0.85 29.37 2.19
C LEU A 205 -0.89 28.64 0.84
N VAL A 206 0.27 28.46 0.19
CA VAL A 206 0.36 27.85 -1.14
C VAL A 206 0.18 26.33 -1.09
N ILE A 207 0.89 25.65 -0.19
CA ILE A 207 0.92 24.18 -0.14
C ILE A 207 -0.20 23.63 0.74
N LYS A 208 -0.85 24.46 1.56
CA LYS A 208 -1.85 24.05 2.57
C LYS A 208 -1.32 22.95 3.50
N SER A 209 -0.02 23.00 3.79
CA SER A 209 0.72 21.96 4.51
C SER A 209 0.58 22.03 6.04
N GLY A 210 -0.11 23.05 6.56
CA GLY A 210 -0.32 23.24 8.00
C GLY A 210 -1.46 22.38 8.57
N LYS A 211 -1.37 22.08 9.88
CA LYS A 211 -2.48 21.46 10.64
C LYS A 211 -3.68 22.39 10.78
N GLU A 212 -3.44 23.69 10.73
CA GLU A 212 -4.47 24.72 10.80
C GLU A 212 -5.05 24.99 9.41
N PRO A 213 -6.38 24.98 9.24
CA PRO A 213 -7.04 25.41 8.01
C PRO A 213 -6.64 26.83 7.59
N VAL A 214 -6.43 27.04 6.28
CA VAL A 214 -5.99 28.32 5.71
C VAL A 214 -6.91 29.48 6.10
N GLU A 215 -8.21 29.26 6.17
CA GLU A 215 -9.19 30.28 6.57
C GLU A 215 -8.96 30.78 8.00
N MET A 216 -8.67 29.86 8.94
CA MET A 216 -8.36 30.22 10.33
C MET A 216 -7.02 30.93 10.42
N LEU A 217 -6.01 30.48 9.67
CA LEU A 217 -4.72 31.15 9.59
C LEU A 217 -4.87 32.60 9.09
N LEU A 218 -5.61 32.83 8.01
CA LEU A 218 -5.87 34.16 7.45
C LEU A 218 -6.64 35.04 8.43
N LYS A 219 -7.68 34.50 9.08
CA LYS A 219 -8.45 35.24 10.10
C LYS A 219 -7.57 35.68 11.26
N ARG A 220 -6.74 34.76 11.79
CA ARG A 220 -5.80 35.07 12.87
C ARG A 220 -4.76 36.11 12.45
N THR A 221 -4.18 35.98 11.25
CA THR A 221 -3.21 36.96 10.75
C THR A 221 -3.86 38.33 10.63
N LYS A 222 -5.08 38.41 10.08
CA LYS A 222 -5.82 39.67 9.97
C LYS A 222 -6.12 40.28 11.33
N GLU A 223 -6.64 39.50 12.29
CA GLU A 223 -6.90 39.98 13.65
C GLU A 223 -5.63 40.53 14.31
N HIS A 224 -4.48 39.89 14.07
CA HIS A 224 -3.20 40.32 14.59
C HIS A 224 -2.71 41.62 13.94
N THR A 225 -2.84 41.77 12.61
CA THR A 225 -2.44 43.00 11.91
C THR A 225 -3.38 44.17 12.21
N ASP A 226 -4.70 43.94 12.19
CA ASP A 226 -5.71 44.95 12.55
C ASP A 226 -5.48 45.48 13.97
N HIS A 227 -4.93 44.64 14.87
CA HIS A 227 -4.60 45.02 16.24
C HIS A 227 -3.29 45.81 16.35
N ILE A 228 -2.24 45.41 15.63
CA ILE A 228 -0.98 46.19 15.55
C ILE A 228 -1.28 47.60 15.07
N ASP A 229 -2.12 47.74 14.05
CA ASP A 229 -2.56 49.02 13.50
C ASP A 229 -3.44 49.81 14.50
N GLY A 230 -3.98 49.14 15.52
CA GLY A 230 -4.89 49.66 16.54
C GLY A 230 -4.26 50.10 17.87
N THR A 231 -2.93 50.09 18.04
CA THR A 231 -2.20 50.60 19.24
C THR A 231 -2.50 49.94 20.60
N SER A 232 -2.84 48.66 20.62
CA SER A 232 -2.89 47.88 21.87
C SER A 232 -2.03 46.63 21.73
N ASP A 233 -1.48 46.11 22.84
CA ASP A 233 -0.76 44.83 22.85
C ASP A 233 -1.76 43.68 23.03
N MET A 234 -1.68 42.66 22.17
CA MET A 234 -2.41 41.41 22.38
C MET A 234 -1.62 40.46 23.28
N PRO A 235 -2.30 39.68 24.15
CA PRO A 235 -1.69 38.51 24.76
C PRO A 235 -1.25 37.52 23.67
N ALA A 236 -0.13 36.83 23.89
CA ALA A 236 0.41 35.86 22.95
C ALA A 236 -0.69 34.89 22.47
N PRO A 237 -0.80 34.62 21.15
CA PRO A 237 -1.85 33.77 20.63
C PRO A 237 -1.74 32.40 21.29
N THR A 238 -2.77 32.04 22.05
CA THR A 238 -2.88 30.69 22.57
C THR A 238 -3.21 29.82 21.38
N ILE A 239 -2.22 29.05 20.89
CA ILE A 239 -2.48 27.97 19.96
C ILE A 239 -3.30 26.97 20.76
N VAL A 240 -4.61 27.08 20.65
CA VAL A 240 -5.50 26.03 21.12
C VAL A 240 -5.22 24.87 20.18
N GLU A 241 -4.35 23.95 20.60
CA GLU A 241 -4.38 22.61 20.06
C GLU A 241 -5.82 22.16 20.27
N PHE A 242 -6.57 22.05 19.18
CA PHE A 242 -7.83 21.31 19.20
C PHE A 242 -7.45 19.89 19.63
N ARG A 243 -7.49 19.65 20.94
CA ARG A 243 -7.59 18.30 21.48
C ARG A 243 -9.00 17.90 21.15
N ASP A 244 -9.16 17.36 19.95
CA ASP A 244 -10.35 16.63 19.59
C ASP A 244 -10.60 15.65 20.75
N GLN A 245 -11.76 15.74 21.41
CA GLN A 245 -12.24 14.61 22.18
C GLN A 245 -12.14 13.41 21.25
N GLU A 246 -11.42 12.35 21.61
CA GLU A 246 -11.11 11.23 20.70
C GLU A 246 -12.41 10.83 19.99
N PRO A 247 -12.59 11.20 18.72
CA PRO A 247 -13.89 11.10 18.11
C PRO A 247 -14.19 9.63 17.90
N TYR A 248 -15.32 9.16 18.42
CA TYR A 248 -15.75 7.77 18.29
C TYR A 248 -16.70 7.65 17.10
N TYR A 249 -16.25 6.95 16.08
CA TYR A 249 -16.99 6.66 14.86
C TYR A 249 -17.37 5.18 14.83
N PRO A 250 -18.65 4.81 14.99
CA PRO A 250 -19.08 3.42 14.86
C PRO A 250 -18.86 2.91 13.43
N GLU A 251 -18.62 1.61 13.26
CA GLU A 251 -18.46 1.00 11.94
C GLU A 251 -19.79 1.12 11.15
N PRO A 252 -19.78 1.66 9.92
CA PRO A 252 -20.99 1.78 9.11
C PRO A 252 -21.58 0.41 8.82
N ILE A 253 -22.87 0.22 9.10
CA ILE A 253 -23.55 -1.07 8.99
C ILE A 253 -24.04 -1.26 7.56
N ARG A 254 -23.12 -1.20 6.58
CA ARG A 254 -23.23 -1.63 5.16
C ARG A 254 -24.53 -1.37 4.37
N HIS A 255 -25.48 -0.58 4.86
CA HIS A 255 -26.78 -0.37 4.21
C HIS A 255 -26.97 1.04 3.69
N ASP A 256 -26.37 2.06 4.31
CA ASP A 256 -26.15 3.38 3.68
C ASP A 256 -25.24 4.21 4.59
N SER A 257 -23.97 4.38 4.21
CA SER A 257 -22.98 5.15 4.97
C SER A 257 -23.39 6.61 5.19
N TRP A 258 -24.28 7.14 4.33
CA TRP A 258 -24.86 8.48 4.47
C TRP A 258 -25.95 8.55 5.53
N LEU A 259 -26.79 7.51 5.68
CA LEU A 259 -27.87 7.48 6.67
C LEU A 259 -27.34 7.18 8.08
N ASP A 260 -26.32 6.34 8.18
CA ASP A 260 -25.67 6.02 9.47
C ASP A 260 -25.05 7.28 10.11
N ALA A 261 -24.40 8.14 9.31
CA ALA A 261 -23.79 9.40 9.76
C ALA A 261 -24.83 10.43 10.27
N ILE A 262 -26.06 10.36 9.78
CA ILE A 262 -27.16 11.25 10.20
C ILE A 262 -27.87 10.71 11.44
N SER A 263 -27.93 9.38 11.59
CA SER A 263 -28.61 8.72 12.72
C SER A 263 -27.81 8.74 14.04
N SER A 264 -26.48 8.98 13.98
CA SER A 264 -25.71 9.27 15.18
C SER A 264 -26.02 10.70 15.64
N ASP A 265 -26.88 10.83 16.65
CA ASP A 265 -27.46 12.03 17.27
C ASP A 265 -26.48 13.17 17.70
N LEU A 266 -25.21 13.15 17.27
CA LEU A 266 -24.30 14.29 17.41
C LEU A 266 -24.45 15.34 16.29
N VAL A 267 -24.89 14.95 15.08
CA VAL A 267 -25.03 15.91 13.94
C VAL A 267 -26.18 16.89 14.16
N LEU A 268 -27.20 16.51 14.93
CA LEU A 268 -28.35 17.37 15.24
C LEU A 268 -28.06 18.47 16.29
N SER A 269 -26.85 18.49 16.88
CA SER A 269 -26.43 19.54 17.81
C SER A 269 -25.61 20.67 17.17
N ILE A 270 -25.27 20.54 15.89
CA ILE A 270 -24.56 21.60 15.16
C ILE A 270 -25.61 22.65 14.75
N PRO A 271 -25.54 23.91 15.21
CA PRO A 271 -26.44 24.95 14.72
C PRO A 271 -26.21 25.13 13.22
N VAL A 272 -27.19 24.69 12.43
CA VAL A 272 -27.22 24.84 10.98
C VAL A 272 -27.22 26.33 10.67
N LYS A 273 -26.08 26.89 10.25
CA LYS A 273 -26.08 28.17 9.53
C LYS A 273 -26.77 27.93 8.18
N PRO A 274 -27.75 28.75 7.79
CA PRO A 274 -28.36 28.60 6.47
C PRO A 274 -27.28 28.79 5.40
N ALA A 275 -27.26 27.88 4.42
CA ALA A 275 -26.33 27.96 3.30
C ALA A 275 -26.46 29.32 2.59
N PRO A 276 -25.36 29.98 2.21
CA PRO A 276 -25.44 31.22 1.45
C PRO A 276 -26.14 30.95 0.12
N ALA A 277 -27.13 31.78 -0.22
CA ALA A 277 -27.85 31.70 -1.49
C ALA A 277 -26.86 31.93 -2.65
N TRP A 278 -26.65 30.91 -3.47
CA TRP A 278 -25.89 31.05 -4.70
C TRP A 278 -26.78 31.72 -5.75
N THR A 279 -26.66 33.03 -5.95
CA THR A 279 -27.12 33.69 -7.17
C THR A 279 -26.12 33.39 -8.28
N VAL A 280 -26.50 32.52 -9.21
CA VAL A 280 -25.79 32.28 -10.47
C VAL A 280 -26.29 33.32 -11.47
N PRO A 281 -25.46 34.24 -11.98
CA PRO A 281 -25.84 35.03 -13.15
C PRO A 281 -25.73 34.18 -14.42
N TYR A 282 -26.78 34.24 -15.24
CA TYR A 282 -26.82 33.72 -16.62
C TYR A 282 -25.83 34.46 -17.52
#